data_AF-A0A3M1GRU5-F1
#
_entry.id   AF-A0A3M1GRU5-F1
#
_cell.length_a   1.000
_cell.length_b   1.000
_cell.length_c   1.000
_cell.angle_alpha   90.00
_cell.angle_beta   90.00
_cell.angle_gamma   90.00
#
_symmetry.space_group_name_H-M   'P 1'
#
loop_
_entity.id
_entity.type
_entity.pdbx_description
1 polymer ?
#
loop_
_entity_poly.entity_id
_entity_poly.type
_entity_poly.pdbx_seq_one_letter_code
_entity_poly.pdbx_strand_id
1 'polypeptide(L)'
;MAPRRVRGDRWGLVAFGLLALALRAVGAPLPDLGAEASFTASPLERDLERLLPGVIETPAFVIHFRPGRRGETQAAAIGERATTALVAAREAFGLKPVGKRPLFVYESCVDMARLLGRPVERAIAIGHALHVPVDAPELEAAVLGLLEPWWGRAGGYLGGSLEEGRWYHLRARLAKGRFTLTLDDGAGCSATVRSGPGRLGFGVARGRLAVRDWKLRRLEGEDPDSVPWLRPEVQPEVEGRWSRRGDVLEGVQYGRMTRARLQTPPVGDFELEAEVRVAAGSQVELFFHERGAEAERLLVAPGAVLFNGRLAVGPHPALREGLAEAFAARRTGRDLVPLARALLERGRLVDAERLRFGFPRSPTERTFRRIQLAAFVDFLWRRFGLERYRALHFDPLLGARTPLGTLEELDASWREALREHKLGREAFEAAVHTLGLDVLDPPRAWREVPLRFGDGGLLARGAGNWRALRGRLLYRAPVGAKVGYVVAPVGVASRCAIAVRLRFDPGTEVKISVRGVDQRKGSGVVSTAGAAITAEGAAPLARSEAPLAFGEEHDVVFALADGGGRLYVDGRLRCETRSGLTRGPGRFAIEVTGPRAELSSLRVRELEP
;
A
#
# COMPACT_ATOMS: atom_id res chain seq x y z
N MET A 1 54.58 -49.97 22.06
CA MET A 1 53.56 -49.77 23.10
C MET A 1 53.54 -48.30 23.49
N ALA A 2 52.36 -47.69 23.52
CA ALA A 2 52.15 -46.26 23.71
C ALA A 2 52.49 -45.74 25.12
N PRO A 3 52.74 -44.43 25.27
CA PRO A 3 52.37 -43.70 26.47
C PRO A 3 51.21 -42.72 26.21
N ARG A 4 50.35 -42.63 27.23
CA ARG A 4 49.18 -41.76 27.39
C ARG A 4 49.57 -40.35 27.84
N ARG A 5 48.94 -39.34 27.21
CA ARG A 5 48.22 -38.16 27.73
C ARG A 5 48.71 -37.35 28.97
N VAL A 6 48.88 -36.03 28.68
CA VAL A 6 48.25 -34.81 29.29
C VAL A 6 48.95 -34.09 30.46
N ARG A 7 49.36 -32.84 30.20
CA ARG A 7 48.92 -31.54 30.79
C ARG A 7 49.73 -30.43 30.07
N GLY A 8 49.19 -29.32 29.56
CA GLY A 8 47.93 -28.63 29.78
C GLY A 8 48.22 -27.15 30.05
N ASP A 9 48.15 -26.32 29.01
CA ASP A 9 48.50 -24.89 28.94
C ASP A 9 47.78 -23.99 29.95
N ARG A 10 48.54 -23.10 30.62
CA ARG A 10 48.01 -22.02 31.46
C ARG A 10 48.42 -20.60 31.02
N TRP A 11 49.04 -20.45 29.84
CA TRP A 11 49.55 -19.14 29.38
C TRP A 11 48.67 -18.45 28.32
N GLY A 12 47.65 -19.11 27.77
CA GLY A 12 46.75 -18.53 26.76
C GLY A 12 45.69 -17.56 27.30
N LEU A 13 45.35 -17.62 28.60
CA LEU A 13 44.27 -16.83 29.20
C LEU A 13 44.70 -15.44 29.69
N VAL A 14 45.98 -15.25 30.03
CA VAL A 14 46.50 -13.96 30.51
C VAL A 14 46.80 -12.99 29.36
N ALA A 15 47.23 -13.52 28.20
CA ALA A 15 47.46 -12.71 27.00
C ALA A 15 46.15 -12.16 26.38
N PHE A 16 45.05 -12.91 26.48
CA PHE A 16 43.74 -12.48 25.98
C PHE A 16 43.09 -11.41 26.88
N GLY A 17 43.31 -11.49 28.21
CA GLY A 17 42.80 -10.50 29.16
C GLY A 17 43.44 -9.12 29.03
N LEU A 18 44.74 -9.05 28.70
CA LEU A 18 45.46 -7.78 28.55
C LEU A 18 45.17 -7.08 27.21
N LEU A 19 44.90 -7.84 26.14
CA LEU A 19 44.47 -7.27 24.85
C LEU A 19 43.07 -6.65 24.92
N ALA A 20 42.15 -7.28 25.67
CA ALA A 20 40.79 -6.76 25.89
C ALA A 20 40.77 -5.48 26.73
N LEU A 21 41.70 -5.31 27.66
CA LEU A 21 41.87 -4.08 28.45
C LEU A 21 42.53 -2.94 27.64
N ALA A 22 43.47 -3.26 26.75
CA ALA A 22 44.08 -2.29 25.84
C ALA A 22 43.09 -1.76 24.79
N LEU A 23 42.19 -2.61 24.28
CA LEU A 23 41.16 -2.20 23.30
C LEU A 23 40.04 -1.36 23.93
N ARG A 24 39.81 -1.49 25.25
CA ARG A 24 38.83 -0.67 25.97
C ARG A 24 39.30 0.77 26.22
N ALA A 25 40.61 1.02 26.16
CA ALA A 25 41.20 2.36 26.34
C ALA A 25 41.16 3.23 25.06
N VAL A 26 40.84 2.67 23.89
CA VAL A 26 40.92 3.37 22.59
C VAL A 26 39.54 3.64 21.94
N GLY A 27 38.44 3.25 22.59
CA GLY A 27 37.10 3.77 22.24
C GLY A 27 36.58 3.45 20.83
N ALA A 28 36.83 2.26 20.28
CA ALA A 28 36.22 1.81 19.02
C ALA A 28 35.38 0.51 19.23
N PRO A 29 34.18 0.39 18.65
CA PRO A 29 33.33 -0.78 18.80
C PRO A 29 33.67 -1.86 17.76
N LEU A 30 33.34 -3.13 18.06
CA LEU A 30 32.52 -4.00 17.18
C LEU A 30 32.36 -5.41 17.79
N PRO A 31 31.12 -5.88 18.01
CA PRO A 31 30.81 -7.30 17.95
C PRO A 31 30.38 -7.71 16.52
N ASP A 32 30.62 -8.99 16.28
CA ASP A 32 30.38 -9.84 15.12
C ASP A 32 29.15 -9.50 14.23
N LEU A 33 29.39 -9.10 12.98
CA LEU A 33 28.36 -8.71 11.98
C LEU A 33 27.99 -9.83 10.98
N GLY A 34 28.53 -11.05 11.11
CA GLY A 34 28.39 -12.08 10.08
C GLY A 34 27.02 -12.77 10.00
N ALA A 35 26.34 -12.95 11.14
CA ALA A 35 25.07 -13.69 11.20
C ALA A 35 23.83 -12.78 11.24
N GLU A 36 23.93 -11.60 11.86
CA GLU A 36 22.81 -10.64 11.95
C GLU A 36 22.53 -9.92 10.62
N ALA A 37 23.56 -9.66 9.80
CA ALA A 37 23.40 -9.09 8.47
C ALA A 37 22.75 -10.06 7.44
N SER A 38 22.63 -11.35 7.77
CA SER A 38 22.04 -12.35 6.86
C SER A 38 20.51 -12.46 6.96
N PHE A 39 19.90 -11.92 8.03
CA PHE A 39 18.45 -11.90 8.16
C PHE A 39 17.80 -10.77 7.36
N THR A 40 18.58 -9.81 6.86
CA THR A 40 18.08 -8.63 6.14
C THR A 40 17.79 -8.89 4.66
N ALA A 41 18.56 -9.73 3.96
CA ALA A 41 18.28 -10.02 2.54
C ALA A 41 17.12 -11.01 2.40
N SER A 42 15.98 -10.57 1.86
CA SER A 42 14.85 -11.48 1.59
C SER A 42 15.21 -12.54 0.53
N PRO A 43 14.60 -13.74 0.56
CA PRO A 43 14.74 -14.70 -0.55
C PRO A 43 14.47 -14.03 -1.91
N LEU A 44 13.52 -13.10 -1.96
CA LEU A 44 13.30 -12.26 -3.12
C LEU A 44 14.50 -11.37 -3.41
N GLU A 45 15.06 -10.63 -2.44
CA GLU A 45 16.25 -9.78 -2.70
C GLU A 45 17.42 -10.58 -3.24
N ARG A 46 17.65 -11.80 -2.76
CA ARG A 46 18.67 -12.71 -3.33
C ARG A 46 18.33 -13.17 -4.74
N ASP A 47 17.06 -13.49 -5.01
CA ASP A 47 16.61 -13.83 -6.36
C ASP A 47 16.69 -12.61 -7.29
N LEU A 48 16.43 -11.41 -6.77
CA LEU A 48 16.52 -10.15 -7.48
C LEU A 48 17.97 -9.79 -7.80
N GLU A 49 18.89 -9.93 -6.85
CA GLU A 49 20.33 -9.75 -7.07
C GLU A 49 20.83 -10.67 -8.18
N ARG A 50 20.31 -11.90 -8.27
CA ARG A 50 20.62 -12.82 -9.38
C ARG A 50 20.01 -12.37 -10.72
N LEU A 51 18.80 -11.83 -10.69
CA LEU A 51 18.07 -11.42 -11.90
C LEU A 51 18.48 -10.03 -12.41
N LEU A 52 19.09 -9.22 -11.55
CA LEU A 52 19.52 -7.84 -11.80
C LEU A 52 21.03 -7.71 -11.50
N PRO A 53 21.89 -8.29 -12.34
CA PRO A 53 23.32 -8.40 -12.06
C PRO A 53 24.08 -7.07 -12.20
N GLY A 54 23.47 -6.03 -12.78
CA GLY A 54 24.08 -4.70 -12.87
C GLY A 54 24.05 -4.01 -11.52
N VAL A 55 25.16 -3.37 -11.14
CA VAL A 55 25.28 -2.63 -9.87
C VAL A 55 25.83 -1.22 -10.10
N ILE A 56 25.12 -0.21 -9.60
CA ILE A 56 25.60 1.18 -9.48
C ILE A 56 25.55 1.57 -8.02
N GLU A 57 26.56 2.27 -7.53
CA GLU A 57 26.54 2.82 -6.17
C GLU A 57 26.34 4.33 -6.17
N THR A 58 25.46 4.81 -5.31
CA THR A 58 25.32 6.23 -4.98
C THR A 58 25.72 6.46 -3.52
N PRO A 59 25.78 7.72 -3.04
CA PRO A 59 26.00 7.99 -1.61
C PRO A 59 24.96 7.34 -0.68
N ALA A 60 23.75 7.08 -1.17
CA ALA A 60 22.63 6.58 -0.37
C ALA A 60 22.19 5.14 -0.72
N PHE A 61 22.50 4.63 -1.92
CA PHE A 61 21.95 3.38 -2.42
C PHE A 61 22.99 2.47 -3.10
N VAL A 62 22.76 1.16 -3.00
CA VAL A 62 23.34 0.14 -3.89
C VAL A 62 22.23 -0.25 -4.86
N ILE A 63 22.41 0.09 -6.13
CA ILE A 63 21.37 0.01 -7.16
C ILE A 63 21.58 -1.24 -7.99
N HIS A 64 20.62 -2.17 -7.91
CA HIS A 64 20.58 -3.38 -8.71
C HIS A 64 19.67 -3.19 -9.93
N PHE A 65 20.16 -3.50 -11.12
CA PHE A 65 19.41 -3.33 -12.37
C PHE A 65 19.80 -4.37 -13.43
N ARG A 66 19.04 -4.46 -14.52
CA ARG A 66 19.37 -5.31 -15.67
C ARG A 66 20.37 -4.56 -16.59
N PRO A 67 21.56 -5.12 -16.86
CA PRO A 67 22.55 -4.46 -17.73
C PRO A 67 22.04 -4.18 -19.14
N GLY A 68 22.45 -3.03 -19.68
CA GLY A 68 22.10 -2.55 -21.01
C GLY A 68 22.10 -1.02 -21.04
N ARG A 69 22.50 -0.40 -22.15
CA ARG A 69 22.71 1.07 -22.22
C ARG A 69 21.51 1.89 -21.74
N ARG A 70 20.29 1.43 -22.04
CA ARG A 70 19.04 2.05 -21.59
C ARG A 70 18.77 1.81 -20.09
N GLY A 71 18.94 0.58 -19.62
CA GLY A 71 18.73 0.19 -18.23
C GLY A 71 19.69 0.90 -17.28
N GLU A 72 20.97 1.02 -17.65
CA GLU A 72 22.00 1.71 -16.87
C GLU A 72 21.69 3.20 -16.72
N THR A 73 21.37 3.88 -17.83
CA THR A 73 21.01 5.30 -17.83
C THR A 73 19.78 5.58 -16.96
N GLN A 74 18.75 4.72 -17.06
CA GLN A 74 17.53 4.85 -16.27
C GLN A 74 17.78 4.57 -14.78
N ALA A 75 18.54 3.52 -14.46
CA ALA A 75 18.90 3.18 -13.09
C ALA A 75 19.71 4.28 -12.41
N ALA A 76 20.66 4.90 -13.11
CA ALA A 76 21.42 6.04 -12.61
C ALA A 76 20.50 7.24 -12.30
N ALA A 77 19.63 7.62 -13.23
CA ALA A 77 18.69 8.73 -13.06
C ALA A 77 17.71 8.51 -11.88
N ILE A 78 17.19 7.28 -11.73
CA ILE A 78 16.34 6.91 -10.60
C ILE A 78 17.13 6.93 -9.29
N GLY A 79 18.36 6.43 -9.32
CA GLY A 79 19.29 6.45 -8.20
C GLY A 79 19.57 7.84 -7.65
N GLU A 80 19.83 8.80 -8.54
CA GLU A 80 20.05 10.20 -8.20
C GLU A 80 18.79 10.83 -7.59
N ARG A 81 17.62 10.62 -8.21
CA ARG A 81 16.34 11.09 -7.67
C ARG A 81 16.04 10.51 -6.30
N ALA A 82 16.22 9.20 -6.12
CA ALA A 82 16.00 8.52 -4.84
C ALA A 82 16.97 9.01 -3.76
N THR A 83 18.25 9.19 -4.12
CA THR A 83 19.29 9.75 -3.22
C THR A 83 18.91 11.15 -2.77
N THR A 84 18.54 12.02 -3.71
CA THR A 84 18.11 13.40 -3.43
C THR A 84 16.88 13.42 -2.54
N ALA A 85 15.90 12.55 -2.79
CA ALA A 85 14.71 12.43 -1.95
C ALA A 85 15.05 11.93 -0.54
N LEU A 86 15.97 10.96 -0.39
CA LEU A 86 16.33 10.40 0.90
C LEU A 86 17.11 11.41 1.75
N VAL A 87 18.05 12.14 1.14
CA VAL A 87 18.81 13.20 1.81
C VAL A 87 17.87 14.31 2.27
N ALA A 88 17.04 14.85 1.38
CA ALA A 88 16.08 15.90 1.74
C ALA A 88 15.11 15.43 2.83
N ALA A 89 14.65 14.18 2.79
CA ALA A 89 13.82 13.63 3.85
C ALA A 89 14.61 13.53 5.17
N ARG A 90 15.83 12.99 5.17
CA ARG A 90 16.66 12.91 6.39
C ARG A 90 16.90 14.27 7.02
N GLU A 91 17.22 15.29 6.22
CA GLU A 91 17.37 16.67 6.67
C GLU A 91 16.07 17.19 7.27
N ALA A 92 14.95 17.02 6.57
CA ALA A 92 13.64 17.44 7.05
C ALA A 92 13.25 16.76 8.38
N PHE A 93 13.72 15.53 8.63
CA PHE A 93 13.46 14.76 9.84
C PHE A 93 14.59 14.79 10.88
N GLY A 94 15.65 15.56 10.67
CA GLY A 94 16.81 15.61 11.57
C GLY A 94 17.50 14.25 11.78
N LEU A 95 17.42 13.35 10.79
CA LEU A 95 17.95 12.00 10.88
C LEU A 95 19.42 11.94 10.45
N LYS A 96 20.22 11.18 11.20
CA LYS A 96 21.60 10.87 10.80
C LYS A 96 21.64 9.99 9.55
N PRO A 97 22.67 10.12 8.70
CA PRO A 97 22.90 9.19 7.61
C PRO A 97 23.07 7.78 8.18
N VAL A 98 22.33 6.83 7.61
CA VAL A 98 22.55 5.40 7.82
C VAL A 98 23.03 4.83 6.50
N GLY A 99 23.84 3.77 6.56
CA GLY A 99 24.54 3.18 5.42
C GLY A 99 23.67 2.93 4.18
N LYS A 100 24.33 2.61 3.06
CA LYS A 100 23.65 2.47 1.76
C LYS A 100 22.51 1.45 1.84
N ARG A 101 21.41 1.76 1.16
CA ARG A 101 20.22 0.90 1.08
C ARG A 101 20.15 0.19 -0.26
N PRO A 102 19.62 -1.04 -0.34
CA PRO A 102 19.36 -1.67 -1.62
C PRO A 102 18.28 -0.90 -2.40
N LEU A 103 18.51 -0.65 -3.68
CA LEU A 103 17.53 -0.11 -4.62
C LEU A 103 17.46 -1.03 -5.83
N PHE A 104 16.34 -1.70 -6.03
CA PHE A 104 16.12 -2.56 -7.18
C PHE A 104 15.32 -1.83 -8.25
N VAL A 105 15.90 -1.68 -9.44
CA VAL A 105 15.29 -0.98 -10.58
C VAL A 105 14.88 -1.99 -11.65
N TYR A 106 13.62 -1.90 -12.09
CA TYR A 106 13.02 -2.86 -13.04
C TYR A 106 12.48 -2.15 -14.27
N GLU A 107 12.71 -2.73 -15.45
CA GLU A 107 12.23 -2.19 -16.72
C GLU A 107 10.70 -2.10 -16.80
N SER A 108 9.98 -3.02 -16.13
CA SER A 108 8.51 -3.02 -16.16
C SER A 108 7.87 -3.45 -14.84
N CYS A 109 6.71 -2.87 -14.56
CA CYS A 109 5.78 -3.28 -13.50
C CYS A 109 5.35 -4.75 -13.63
N VAL A 110 5.36 -5.29 -14.85
CA VAL A 110 5.00 -6.69 -15.14
C VAL A 110 6.07 -7.65 -14.62
N ASP A 111 7.35 -7.33 -14.82
CA ASP A 111 8.46 -8.15 -14.31
C ASP A 111 8.46 -8.18 -12.79
N MET A 112 8.29 -7.00 -12.17
CA MET A 112 8.10 -6.87 -10.73
C MET A 112 6.91 -7.70 -10.23
N ALA A 113 5.79 -7.64 -10.95
CA ALA A 113 4.57 -8.32 -10.55
C ALA A 113 4.67 -9.84 -10.62
N ARG A 114 5.38 -10.37 -11.62
CA ARG A 114 5.72 -11.80 -11.71
C ARG A 114 6.51 -12.25 -10.49
N LEU A 115 7.51 -11.46 -10.09
CA LEU A 115 8.38 -11.78 -8.96
C LEU A 115 7.68 -11.66 -7.60
N LEU A 116 6.82 -10.66 -7.44
CA LEU A 116 6.07 -10.46 -6.20
C LEU A 116 4.76 -11.26 -6.12
N GLY A 117 4.34 -11.90 -7.20
CA GLY A 117 3.03 -12.55 -7.30
C GLY A 117 1.85 -11.59 -7.12
N ARG A 118 2.04 -10.28 -7.35
CA ARG A 118 0.99 -9.24 -7.31
C ARG A 118 1.35 -8.07 -8.25
N PRO A 119 0.38 -7.36 -8.82
CA PRO A 119 0.64 -6.11 -9.53
C PRO A 119 1.46 -5.13 -8.67
N VAL A 120 2.51 -4.53 -9.24
CA VAL A 120 3.27 -3.45 -8.60
C VAL A 120 3.61 -2.40 -9.63
N GLU A 121 3.13 -1.18 -9.37
CA GLU A 121 3.22 -0.07 -10.34
C GLU A 121 3.79 1.21 -9.79
N ARG A 122 4.24 1.13 -8.55
CA ARG A 122 4.81 2.25 -7.83
C ARG A 122 6.09 1.79 -7.18
N ALA A 123 6.93 2.77 -6.88
CA ALA A 123 8.02 2.55 -5.97
C ALA A 123 7.45 2.07 -4.62
N ILE A 124 8.06 1.06 -4.03
CA ILE A 124 7.66 0.54 -2.72
C ILE A 124 8.89 0.27 -1.87
N ALA A 125 8.82 0.66 -0.60
CA ALA A 125 9.79 0.23 0.41
C ALA A 125 9.35 -1.10 1.02
N ILE A 126 10.22 -2.10 0.95
CA ILE A 126 10.05 -3.41 1.60
C ILE A 126 11.24 -3.61 2.52
N GLY A 127 11.00 -3.62 3.84
CA GLY A 127 12.07 -3.62 4.82
C GLY A 127 12.99 -2.41 4.63
N HIS A 128 14.25 -2.67 4.30
CA HIS A 128 15.28 -1.66 4.06
C HIS A 128 15.56 -1.40 2.58
N ALA A 129 14.91 -2.12 1.69
CA ALA A 129 15.09 -2.03 0.24
C ALA A 129 14.01 -1.17 -0.41
N LEU A 130 14.40 -0.44 -1.44
CA LEU A 130 13.51 0.30 -2.31
C LEU A 130 13.36 -0.46 -3.63
N HIS A 131 12.14 -0.68 -4.07
CA HIS A 131 11.84 -1.38 -5.32
C HIS A 131 11.13 -0.42 -6.26
N VAL A 132 11.69 -0.19 -7.44
CA VAL A 132 11.27 0.90 -8.32
C VAL A 132 11.11 0.42 -9.76
N PRO A 133 9.89 0.38 -10.29
CA PRO A 133 9.68 0.35 -11.74
C PRO A 133 10.25 1.61 -12.37
N VAL A 134 10.86 1.50 -13.55
CA VAL A 134 11.50 2.64 -14.23
C VAL A 134 10.56 3.85 -14.38
N ASP A 135 9.28 3.59 -14.62
CA ASP A 135 8.27 4.62 -14.89
C ASP A 135 7.47 5.05 -13.64
N ALA A 136 7.94 4.74 -12.42
CA ALA A 136 7.15 4.97 -11.21
C ALA A 136 7.16 6.45 -10.74
N PRO A 137 6.00 7.14 -10.73
CA PRO A 137 5.92 8.55 -10.32
C PRO A 137 5.90 8.76 -8.80
N GLU A 138 5.69 7.71 -8.00
CA GLU A 138 5.55 7.81 -6.53
C GLU A 138 6.86 7.51 -5.77
N LEU A 139 8.02 7.73 -6.39
CA LEU A 139 9.35 7.43 -5.84
C LEU A 139 9.58 8.11 -4.48
N GLU A 140 9.21 9.38 -4.39
CA GLU A 140 9.45 10.25 -3.25
C GLU A 140 8.66 9.79 -2.02
N ALA A 141 7.42 9.32 -2.22
CA ALA A 141 6.59 8.72 -1.17
C ALA A 141 7.16 7.38 -0.69
N ALA A 142 7.74 6.59 -1.59
CA ALA A 142 8.34 5.30 -1.25
C ALA A 142 9.64 5.44 -0.45
N VAL A 143 10.44 6.46 -0.76
CA VAL A 143 11.67 6.80 -0.02
C VAL A 143 11.39 7.08 1.46
N LEU A 144 10.30 7.76 1.77
CA LEU A 144 9.87 7.96 3.16
C LEU A 144 9.65 6.64 3.89
N GLY A 145 9.14 5.62 3.20
CA GLY A 145 8.97 4.28 3.73
C GLY A 145 10.27 3.65 4.25
N LEU A 146 11.45 4.06 3.75
CA LEU A 146 12.75 3.59 4.23
C LEU A 146 13.18 4.24 5.54
N LEU A 147 12.64 5.42 5.84
CA LEU A 147 12.99 6.21 7.02
C LEU A 147 12.07 5.95 8.21
N GLU A 148 10.92 5.32 7.98
CA GLU A 148 9.95 4.96 9.01
C GLU A 148 10.54 4.25 10.23
N PRO A 149 11.50 3.30 10.11
CA PRO A 149 12.12 2.67 11.28
C PRO A 149 12.89 3.64 12.19
N TRP A 150 13.24 4.84 11.70
CA TRP A 150 14.07 5.83 12.38
C TRP A 150 13.31 7.08 12.83
N TRP A 151 12.11 7.31 12.33
CA TRP A 151 11.26 8.45 12.75
C TRP A 151 10.72 8.35 14.18
N GLY A 152 10.85 7.18 14.78
CA GLY A 152 10.39 6.86 16.12
C GLY A 152 9.91 5.42 16.09
N ARG A 153 10.63 4.51 16.75
CA ARG A 153 10.02 3.23 17.08
C ARG A 153 8.90 3.56 18.07
N ALA A 154 7.66 3.21 17.79
CA ALA A 154 6.56 3.48 18.73
C ALA A 154 6.87 2.91 20.13
N GLY A 155 7.60 1.81 20.19
CA GLY A 155 8.06 1.26 21.45
C GLY A 155 9.27 1.94 22.10
N GLY A 156 9.93 2.91 21.45
CA GLY A 156 10.89 3.82 22.10
C GLY A 156 10.20 4.87 22.98
N TYR A 157 8.94 5.22 22.69
CA TYR A 157 8.12 6.14 23.48
C TYR A 157 7.21 5.42 24.49
N LEU A 158 7.00 4.11 24.32
CA LEU A 158 6.12 3.28 25.14
C LEU A 158 6.87 2.14 25.88
N GLY A 159 8.20 2.17 25.89
CA GLY A 159 9.03 1.19 26.61
C GLY A 159 9.01 -0.24 26.07
N GLY A 160 8.63 -0.46 24.80
CA GLY A 160 8.46 -1.81 24.24
C GLY A 160 8.50 -1.88 22.71
N SER A 161 9.62 -1.53 22.07
CA SER A 161 9.79 -1.79 20.63
C SER A 161 10.51 -3.11 20.45
N LEU A 162 9.96 -3.98 19.60
CA LEU A 162 10.72 -5.11 19.10
C LEU A 162 11.93 -4.57 18.30
N GLU A 163 13.12 -4.83 18.81
CA GLU A 163 14.39 -4.77 18.11
C GLU A 163 14.32 -5.69 16.89
N GLU A 164 14.65 -5.12 15.74
CA GLU A 164 14.71 -5.87 14.50
C GLU A 164 15.68 -7.03 14.61
N GLY A 165 15.29 -8.21 14.11
CA GLY A 165 16.18 -9.36 14.05
C GLY A 165 16.41 -10.06 15.39
N ARG A 166 15.90 -9.51 16.50
CA ARG A 166 15.88 -10.17 17.79
C ARG A 166 14.73 -11.19 17.88
N TRP A 167 14.99 -12.28 18.60
CA TRP A 167 13.98 -13.25 19.01
C TRP A 167 13.26 -12.78 20.27
N TYR A 168 11.94 -12.95 20.26
CA TYR A 168 11.03 -12.58 21.34
C TYR A 168 10.25 -13.80 21.81
N HIS A 169 10.14 -13.98 23.11
CA HIS A 169 9.23 -14.95 23.69
C HIS A 169 7.80 -14.40 23.66
N LEU A 170 6.97 -14.92 22.76
CA LEU A 170 5.56 -14.57 22.61
C LEU A 170 4.70 -15.55 23.39
N ARG A 171 3.80 -15.02 24.23
CA ARG A 171 2.78 -15.79 24.93
C ARG A 171 1.42 -15.17 24.73
N ALA A 172 0.54 -15.89 24.04
CA ALA A 172 -0.84 -15.51 23.74
C ALA A 172 -1.81 -16.43 24.50
N ARG A 173 -2.76 -15.87 25.23
CA ARG A 173 -3.73 -16.64 26.01
C ARG A 173 -5.13 -16.09 25.83
N LEU A 174 -6.07 -16.97 25.48
CA LEU A 174 -7.52 -16.73 25.50
C LEU A 174 -8.13 -17.55 26.62
N ALA A 175 -8.73 -16.90 27.61
CA ALA A 175 -9.44 -17.58 28.68
C ALA A 175 -10.70 -16.80 29.07
N LYS A 176 -11.85 -17.46 29.13
CA LYS A 176 -13.13 -16.86 29.55
C LYS A 176 -13.48 -15.58 28.78
N GLY A 177 -13.24 -15.59 27.46
CA GLY A 177 -13.49 -14.42 26.60
C GLY A 177 -12.53 -13.24 26.83
N ARG A 178 -11.43 -13.43 27.56
CA ARG A 178 -10.35 -12.45 27.67
C ARG A 178 -9.10 -12.97 26.96
N PHE A 179 -8.65 -12.20 25.97
CA PHE A 179 -7.39 -12.43 25.30
C PHE A 179 -6.28 -11.58 25.92
N THR A 180 -5.10 -12.17 26.04
CA THR A 180 -3.88 -11.54 26.55
C THR A 180 -2.71 -11.93 25.64
N LEU A 181 -1.83 -10.97 25.33
CA LEU A 181 -0.57 -11.22 24.63
C LEU A 181 0.56 -10.57 25.41
N THR A 182 1.63 -11.32 25.64
CA THR A 182 2.86 -10.87 26.30
C THR A 182 4.07 -11.18 25.42
N LEU A 183 5.11 -10.34 25.52
CA LEU A 183 6.38 -10.47 24.81
C LEU A 183 7.52 -10.32 25.83
N ASP A 184 8.46 -11.25 25.87
CA ASP A 184 9.59 -11.31 26.83
C ASP A 184 9.16 -11.10 28.30
N ASP A 185 7.99 -11.62 28.66
CA ASP A 185 7.36 -11.47 29.99
C ASP A 185 7.12 -10.01 30.44
N GLY A 186 7.21 -9.05 29.50
CA GLY A 186 6.92 -7.64 29.73
C GLY A 186 5.43 -7.31 29.75
N ALA A 187 5.12 -6.01 29.89
CA ALA A 187 3.75 -5.50 29.88
C ALA A 187 3.03 -5.91 28.57
N GLY A 188 2.03 -6.78 28.71
CA GLY A 188 1.24 -7.30 27.60
C GLY A 188 0.05 -6.43 27.22
N CYS A 189 -0.60 -6.74 26.10
CA CYS A 189 -1.93 -6.22 25.81
C CYS A 189 -3.02 -7.19 26.26
N SER A 190 -4.19 -6.67 26.64
CA SER A 190 -5.36 -7.50 26.93
C SER A 190 -6.62 -6.90 26.34
N ALA A 191 -7.56 -7.75 25.93
CA ALA A 191 -8.83 -7.33 25.37
C ALA A 191 -9.92 -8.39 25.54
N THR A 192 -11.17 -7.97 25.49
CA THR A 192 -12.34 -8.84 25.59
C THR A 192 -12.78 -9.28 24.19
N VAL A 193 -13.08 -10.57 24.05
CA VAL A 193 -13.40 -11.23 22.79
C VAL A 193 -14.74 -11.94 22.85
N ARG A 194 -15.48 -11.90 21.73
CA ARG A 194 -16.66 -12.76 21.56
C ARG A 194 -16.18 -14.10 21.03
N SER A 195 -15.75 -14.99 21.93
CA SER A 195 -15.11 -16.24 21.54
C SER A 195 -16.11 -17.38 21.31
N GLY A 196 -16.13 -17.96 20.11
CA GLY A 196 -16.48 -19.36 19.85
C GLY A 196 -15.23 -20.16 19.40
N PRO A 197 -15.26 -21.50 19.33
CA PRO A 197 -14.08 -22.30 18.99
C PRO A 197 -13.52 -22.01 17.58
N GLY A 198 -12.21 -21.81 17.48
CA GLY A 198 -11.56 -21.38 16.24
C GLY A 198 -10.19 -22.01 15.98
N ARG A 199 -9.67 -21.83 14.76
CA ARG A 199 -8.35 -22.32 14.35
C ARG A 199 -7.27 -21.25 14.53
N LEU A 200 -6.09 -21.66 14.97
CA LEU A 200 -4.95 -20.78 15.20
C LEU A 200 -3.94 -20.83 14.04
N GLY A 201 -3.21 -19.73 13.85
CA GLY A 201 -2.08 -19.70 12.94
C GLY A 201 -1.32 -18.39 12.93
N PHE A 202 -0.20 -18.40 12.23
CA PHE A 202 0.64 -17.23 12.02
C PHE A 202 0.40 -16.68 10.63
N GLY A 203 0.34 -15.36 10.50
CA GLY A 203 0.26 -14.67 9.23
C GLY A 203 1.32 -13.61 9.10
N VAL A 204 1.61 -13.27 7.86
CA VAL A 204 2.40 -12.11 7.50
C VAL A 204 1.52 -11.34 6.55
N ALA A 205 1.26 -10.06 6.88
CA ALA A 205 0.54 -8.99 6.15
C ALA A 205 1.49 -8.00 5.43
N ARG A 206 2.74 -7.90 5.89
CA ARG A 206 3.88 -7.25 5.22
C ARG A 206 5.19 -7.75 5.83
N GLY A 207 6.27 -7.82 5.06
CA GLY A 207 7.62 -8.11 5.60
C GLY A 207 7.84 -9.59 5.91
N ARG A 208 8.45 -9.90 7.07
CA ARG A 208 8.92 -11.23 7.46
C ARG A 208 8.62 -11.55 8.93
N LEU A 209 8.21 -12.80 9.15
CA LEU A 209 8.11 -13.44 10.45
C LEU A 209 8.94 -14.72 10.45
N ALA A 210 9.79 -14.91 11.44
CA ALA A 210 10.32 -16.22 11.79
C ALA A 210 9.70 -16.66 13.12
N VAL A 211 9.28 -17.91 13.21
CA VAL A 211 8.70 -18.51 14.41
C VAL A 211 9.47 -19.80 14.71
N ARG A 212 9.81 -20.03 15.98
CA ARG A 212 10.32 -21.32 16.45
C ARG A 212 9.72 -21.66 17.80
N ASP A 213 9.93 -22.90 18.23
CA ASP A 213 9.50 -23.41 19.53
C ASP A 213 8.04 -23.12 19.91
N TRP A 214 7.16 -23.13 18.92
CA TRP A 214 5.75 -22.94 19.17
C TRP A 214 5.14 -24.16 19.86
N LYS A 215 4.31 -23.90 20.85
CA LYS A 215 3.58 -24.90 21.64
C LYS A 215 2.24 -24.32 22.07
N LEU A 216 1.24 -25.19 22.15
CA LEU A 216 -0.15 -24.83 22.40
C LEU A 216 -0.72 -25.73 23.51
N ARG A 217 -1.41 -25.15 24.49
CA ARG A 217 -2.27 -25.89 25.43
C ARG A 217 -3.72 -25.41 25.32
N ARG A 218 -4.66 -26.30 25.60
CA ARG A 218 -6.12 -26.06 25.55
C ARG A 218 -6.64 -25.88 26.96
N LEU A 219 -7.15 -24.70 27.29
CA LEU A 219 -7.45 -24.30 28.67
C LEU A 219 -8.94 -24.49 29.02
N GLU A 220 -9.60 -25.56 28.57
CA GLU A 220 -11.07 -25.76 28.60
C GLU A 220 -11.71 -25.79 30.02
N GLY A 221 -11.57 -24.71 30.80
CA GLY A 221 -11.95 -24.60 32.21
C GLY A 221 -10.91 -25.14 33.20
N GLU A 222 -9.83 -25.77 32.72
CA GLU A 222 -8.81 -26.42 33.55
C GLU A 222 -7.74 -25.45 34.08
N ASP A 223 -7.07 -25.85 35.17
CA ASP A 223 -5.89 -25.14 35.67
C ASP A 223 -4.79 -25.20 34.60
N PRO A 224 -4.31 -24.04 34.09
CA PRO A 224 -3.33 -24.04 33.01
C PRO A 224 -2.12 -24.91 33.30
N ASP A 225 -1.64 -24.95 34.54
CA ASP A 225 -0.42 -25.67 34.92
C ASP A 225 -0.60 -27.19 34.94
N SER A 226 -1.83 -27.67 34.87
CA SER A 226 -2.17 -29.10 34.75
C SER A 226 -2.31 -29.59 33.31
N VAL A 227 -2.42 -28.68 32.33
CA VAL A 227 -2.65 -29.04 30.92
C VAL A 227 -1.32 -29.21 30.16
N PRO A 228 -1.09 -30.35 29.47
CA PRO A 228 0.14 -30.57 28.73
C PRO A 228 0.26 -29.67 27.48
N TRP A 229 1.49 -29.28 27.18
CA TRP A 229 1.83 -28.57 25.95
C TRP A 229 1.82 -29.51 24.74
N LEU A 230 1.17 -29.07 23.65
CA LEU A 230 1.17 -29.73 22.35
C LEU A 230 2.04 -28.96 21.37
N ARG A 231 2.76 -29.64 20.48
CA ARG A 231 3.49 -29.02 19.36
C ARG A 231 2.75 -29.30 18.05
N PRO A 232 1.76 -28.47 17.67
CA PRO A 232 0.98 -28.73 16.47
C PRO A 232 1.82 -28.60 15.21
N GLU A 233 1.51 -29.43 14.20
CA GLU A 233 2.06 -29.26 12.86
C GLU A 233 1.58 -27.94 12.25
N VAL A 234 2.38 -27.37 11.36
CA VAL A 234 2.06 -26.12 10.68
C VAL A 234 1.89 -26.37 9.19
N GLN A 235 0.76 -25.95 8.62
CA GLN A 235 0.49 -26.04 7.19
C GLN A 235 0.39 -24.63 6.57
N PRO A 236 1.28 -24.27 5.64
CA PRO A 236 1.14 -23.05 4.84
C PRO A 236 -0.18 -23.05 4.04
N GLU A 237 -0.90 -21.93 4.01
CA GLU A 237 -2.06 -21.77 3.12
C GLU A 237 -1.65 -21.61 1.65
N VAL A 238 -0.46 -21.08 1.41
CA VAL A 238 0.13 -20.89 0.08
C VAL A 238 1.56 -21.44 0.10
N GLU A 239 1.80 -22.48 -0.69
CA GLU A 239 3.13 -23.08 -0.84
C GLU A 239 4.16 -22.05 -1.33
N GLY A 240 5.42 -22.22 -0.90
CA GLY A 240 6.55 -21.35 -1.28
C GLY A 240 6.64 -20.00 -0.56
N ARG A 241 5.61 -19.58 0.20
CA ARG A 241 5.64 -18.34 1.00
C ARG A 241 6.03 -18.52 2.45
N TRP A 242 6.00 -19.78 2.88
CA TRP A 242 6.51 -20.23 4.15
C TRP A 242 7.56 -21.29 3.87
N SER A 243 8.72 -21.15 4.49
CA SER A 243 9.79 -22.14 4.40
C SER A 243 10.14 -22.62 5.78
N ARG A 244 10.38 -23.93 5.89
CA ARG A 244 10.84 -24.55 7.13
C ARG A 244 12.33 -24.82 7.02
N ARG A 245 13.10 -24.35 7.99
CA ARG A 245 14.55 -24.55 8.10
C ARG A 245 14.83 -25.06 9.51
N GLY A 246 14.92 -26.38 9.64
CA GLY A 246 14.98 -27.02 10.96
C GLY A 246 13.71 -26.79 11.78
N ASP A 247 13.87 -26.22 12.96
CA ASP A 247 12.83 -25.83 13.91
C ASP A 247 12.21 -24.46 13.60
N VAL A 248 12.83 -23.67 12.73
CA VAL A 248 12.37 -22.34 12.35
C VAL A 248 11.40 -22.42 11.17
N LEU A 249 10.23 -21.83 11.37
CA LEU A 249 9.23 -21.54 10.34
C LEU A 249 9.36 -20.06 9.93
N GLU A 250 9.73 -19.81 8.68
CA GLU A 250 9.87 -18.45 8.15
C GLU A 250 8.77 -18.16 7.15
N GLY A 251 7.94 -17.16 7.45
CA GLY A 251 6.94 -16.58 6.56
C GLY A 251 7.43 -15.27 5.97
N VAL A 252 7.31 -15.13 4.66
CA VAL A 252 7.58 -13.86 3.97
C VAL A 252 6.38 -13.51 3.12
N GLN A 253 5.97 -12.24 3.16
CA GLN A 253 4.94 -11.77 2.25
C GLN A 253 5.45 -10.81 1.20
N TYR A 254 5.14 -11.20 -0.03
CA TYR A 254 5.03 -10.33 -1.19
C TYR A 254 3.56 -10.34 -1.63
N GLY A 255 2.86 -9.21 -1.54
CA GLY A 255 1.51 -9.14 -2.10
C GLY A 255 0.36 -9.28 -1.13
N ARG A 256 -0.44 -10.33 -1.33
CA ARG A 256 -1.53 -10.72 -0.44
C ARG A 256 -0.98 -11.41 0.80
N MET A 257 -1.69 -11.26 1.91
CA MET A 257 -1.35 -11.88 3.18
C MET A 257 -1.05 -13.36 3.01
N THR A 258 -0.01 -13.85 3.66
CA THR A 258 0.32 -15.28 3.71
C THR A 258 0.11 -15.80 5.12
N ARG A 259 -0.37 -17.03 5.25
CA ARG A 259 -0.71 -17.64 6.53
C ARG A 259 -0.18 -19.06 6.62
N ALA A 260 0.13 -19.47 7.83
CA ALA A 260 0.50 -20.83 8.18
C ALA A 260 -0.36 -21.25 9.36
N ARG A 261 -1.23 -22.24 9.12
CA ARG A 261 -2.22 -22.73 10.08
C ARG A 261 -1.62 -23.78 10.98
N LEU A 262 -1.88 -23.69 12.28
CA LEU A 262 -1.64 -24.79 13.21
C LEU A 262 -2.69 -25.87 12.96
N GLN A 263 -2.24 -27.09 12.72
CA GLN A 263 -3.09 -28.26 12.51
C GLN A 263 -3.60 -28.74 13.86
N THR A 264 -4.61 -28.04 14.36
CA THR A 264 -5.33 -28.39 15.58
C THR A 264 -6.82 -28.43 15.31
N PRO A 265 -7.60 -29.21 16.07
CA PRO A 265 -9.04 -28.99 16.10
C PRO A 265 -9.34 -27.56 16.61
N PRO A 266 -10.52 -26.99 16.31
CA PRO A 266 -10.92 -25.69 16.85
C PRO A 266 -10.75 -25.64 18.37
N VAL A 267 -10.15 -24.57 18.87
CA VAL A 267 -9.91 -24.32 20.30
C VAL A 267 -10.77 -23.16 20.77
N GLY A 268 -11.36 -23.26 21.96
CA GLY A 268 -12.03 -22.14 22.63
C GLY A 268 -11.02 -21.37 23.47
N ASP A 269 -10.87 -21.78 24.72
CA ASP A 269 -9.82 -21.26 25.61
C ASP A 269 -8.48 -21.94 25.31
N PHE A 270 -7.42 -21.16 25.14
CA PHE A 270 -6.10 -21.66 24.75
C PHE A 270 -4.96 -20.82 25.31
N GLU A 271 -3.77 -21.40 25.24
CA GLU A 271 -2.54 -20.67 25.44
C GLU A 271 -1.46 -21.16 24.47
N LEU A 272 -0.87 -20.21 23.76
CA LEU A 272 0.16 -20.41 22.75
C LEU A 272 1.42 -19.70 23.24
N GLU A 273 2.51 -20.44 23.28
CA GLU A 273 3.86 -19.91 23.44
C GLU A 273 4.65 -20.15 22.17
N ALA A 274 5.46 -19.18 21.74
CA ALA A 274 6.36 -19.31 20.61
C ALA A 274 7.50 -18.30 20.73
N GLU A 275 8.65 -18.59 20.15
CA GLU A 275 9.64 -17.55 19.90
C GLU A 275 9.41 -16.95 18.51
N VAL A 276 9.34 -15.62 18.43
CA VAL A 276 9.10 -14.89 17.19
C VAL A 276 10.22 -13.90 16.92
N ARG A 277 10.63 -13.80 15.65
CA ARG A 277 11.57 -12.79 15.17
C ARG A 277 10.95 -12.08 13.99
N VAL A 278 10.88 -10.76 14.07
CA VAL A 278 10.16 -9.91 13.12
C VAL A 278 11.14 -8.97 12.43
N ALA A 279 11.10 -8.89 11.10
CA ALA A 279 11.93 -7.93 10.36
C ALA A 279 11.36 -6.51 10.46
N ALA A 280 12.19 -5.48 10.28
CA ALA A 280 11.71 -4.10 10.34
C ALA A 280 10.60 -3.81 9.31
N GLY A 281 9.60 -3.03 9.74
CA GLY A 281 8.46 -2.67 8.89
C GLY A 281 7.53 -3.82 8.54
N SER A 282 7.73 -5.00 9.15
CA SER A 282 6.82 -6.14 8.96
C SER A 282 5.50 -5.87 9.68
N GLN A 283 4.44 -6.43 9.12
CA GLN A 283 3.13 -6.49 9.73
C GLN A 283 2.80 -7.98 9.75
N VAL A 284 2.84 -8.61 10.91
CA VAL A 284 2.59 -10.04 11.07
C VAL A 284 1.27 -10.22 11.83
N GLU A 285 0.69 -11.41 11.85
CA GLU A 285 -0.51 -11.68 12.62
C GLU A 285 -0.43 -13.02 13.34
N LEU A 286 -1.07 -13.08 14.49
CA LEU A 286 -1.61 -14.32 15.05
C LEU A 286 -3.10 -14.27 14.76
N PHE A 287 -3.67 -15.28 14.10
CA PHE A 287 -5.10 -15.26 13.80
C PHE A 287 -5.83 -16.40 14.49
N PHE A 288 -7.09 -16.13 14.83
CA PHE A 288 -8.04 -17.07 15.39
C PHE A 288 -9.30 -17.07 14.52
N HIS A 289 -9.60 -18.20 13.88
CA HIS A 289 -10.67 -18.29 12.88
C HIS A 289 -11.81 -19.21 13.32
N GLU A 290 -12.96 -18.65 13.65
CA GLU A 290 -14.21 -19.39 13.85
C GLU A 290 -14.85 -19.71 12.48
N ARG A 291 -15.42 -20.90 12.28
CA ARG A 291 -16.00 -21.30 10.98
C ARG A 291 -17.17 -20.37 10.62
N GLY A 292 -17.08 -19.66 9.50
CA GLY A 292 -18.18 -18.89 8.91
C GLY A 292 -18.34 -17.44 9.39
N ALA A 293 -17.55 -16.99 10.36
CA ALA A 293 -17.50 -15.59 10.79
C ALA A 293 -16.26 -14.86 10.25
N GLU A 294 -16.30 -13.52 10.19
CA GLU A 294 -15.10 -12.71 9.94
C GLU A 294 -14.05 -13.03 11.02
N ALA A 295 -12.85 -13.46 10.60
CA ALA A 295 -11.79 -13.85 11.51
C ALA A 295 -11.49 -12.76 12.55
N GLU A 296 -11.34 -13.15 13.81
CA GLU A 296 -10.73 -12.30 14.83
C GLU A 296 -9.21 -12.29 14.58
N ARG A 297 -8.68 -11.10 14.27
CA ARG A 297 -7.30 -10.92 13.79
C ARG A 297 -6.47 -10.22 14.85
N LEU A 298 -5.34 -10.81 15.22
CA LEU A 298 -4.32 -10.14 16.01
C LEU A 298 -3.14 -9.76 15.11
N LEU A 299 -2.96 -8.49 14.78
CA LEU A 299 -1.76 -8.06 14.04
C LEU A 299 -0.65 -7.73 15.03
N VAL A 300 0.48 -8.41 14.91
CA VAL A 300 1.73 -8.11 15.62
C VAL A 300 2.68 -7.45 14.60
N ALA A 301 3.05 -6.19 14.80
CA ALA A 301 4.11 -5.54 14.01
C ALA A 301 5.25 -5.14 14.97
N PRO A 302 6.47 -4.87 14.49
CA PRO A 302 7.48 -4.21 15.31
C PRO A 302 6.90 -2.92 15.88
N GLY A 303 6.59 -2.96 17.17
CA GLY A 303 5.93 -1.89 17.88
C GLY A 303 4.44 -1.72 17.59
N ALA A 304 3.64 -2.79 17.34
CA ALA A 304 2.17 -2.83 17.30
C ALA A 304 1.60 -4.16 17.80
N VAL A 305 0.53 -4.14 18.61
CA VAL A 305 -0.37 -5.29 18.79
C VAL A 305 -1.80 -4.80 18.60
N LEU A 306 -2.51 -5.24 17.57
CA LEU A 306 -3.94 -4.94 17.32
C LEU A 306 -4.80 -6.12 17.72
N PHE A 307 -5.88 -5.91 18.47
CA PHE A 307 -6.90 -6.92 18.77
C PHE A 307 -8.30 -6.40 18.47
N ASN A 308 -9.12 -7.11 17.68
CA ASN A 308 -10.50 -6.71 17.33
C ASN A 308 -10.66 -5.23 16.93
N GLY A 309 -9.71 -4.71 16.13
CA GLY A 309 -9.69 -3.32 15.69
C GLY A 309 -9.28 -2.30 16.76
N ARG A 310 -8.87 -2.72 17.96
CA ARG A 310 -8.39 -1.86 19.05
C ARG A 310 -7.18 -2.46 19.77
N LEU A 311 -5.98 -2.09 19.31
CA LEU A 311 -4.89 -1.48 20.09
C LEU A 311 -3.80 -1.05 19.09
N ALA A 312 -3.40 0.22 19.15
CA ALA A 312 -2.38 0.79 18.28
C ALA A 312 -1.11 0.97 19.10
N VAL A 313 -0.08 0.24 18.72
CA VAL A 313 1.29 0.70 18.95
C VAL A 313 1.82 0.86 17.52
N GLY A 314 2.50 1.95 17.18
CA GLY A 314 2.93 2.19 15.80
C GLY A 314 2.16 3.34 15.14
N PRO A 315 2.76 3.96 14.11
CA PRO A 315 2.19 5.15 13.49
C PRO A 315 0.83 4.88 12.87
N HIS A 316 -0.14 5.75 13.10
CA HIS A 316 -1.50 5.57 12.59
C HIS A 316 -1.49 5.42 11.05
N PRO A 317 -1.98 4.30 10.47
CA PRO A 317 -1.85 4.02 9.03
C PRO A 317 -2.36 5.14 8.12
N ALA A 318 -3.48 5.78 8.49
CA ALA A 318 -4.00 6.94 7.78
C ALA A 318 -3.06 8.16 7.84
N LEU A 319 -2.52 8.51 9.01
CA LEU A 319 -1.58 9.64 9.14
C LEU A 319 -0.27 9.36 8.40
N ARG A 320 0.15 8.10 8.34
CA ARG A 320 1.28 7.65 7.52
C ARG A 320 1.03 7.84 6.03
N GLU A 321 -0.13 7.42 5.54
CA GLU A 321 -0.54 7.64 4.14
C GLU A 321 -0.60 9.15 3.82
N GLY A 322 -1.14 9.96 4.74
CA GLY A 322 -1.16 11.41 4.63
C GLY A 322 0.23 12.04 4.59
N LEU A 323 1.14 11.62 5.47
CA LEU A 323 2.52 12.12 5.49
C LEU A 323 3.26 11.81 4.19
N ALA A 324 3.11 10.59 3.68
CA ALA A 324 3.71 10.18 2.41
C ALA A 324 3.23 11.05 1.24
N GLU A 325 1.91 11.26 1.16
CA GLU A 325 1.30 12.11 0.13
C GLU A 325 1.65 13.60 0.31
N ALA A 326 1.75 14.09 1.55
CA ALA A 326 2.13 15.47 1.86
C ALA A 326 3.57 15.77 1.43
N PHE A 327 4.50 14.87 1.71
CA PHE A 327 5.88 15.00 1.29
C PHE A 327 6.03 14.92 -0.24
N ALA A 328 5.33 13.98 -0.88
CA ALA A 328 5.28 13.90 -2.33
C ALA A 328 4.73 15.20 -2.94
N ALA A 329 3.68 15.78 -2.35
CA ALA A 329 3.12 17.05 -2.78
C ALA A 329 4.14 18.20 -2.67
N ARG A 330 4.82 18.34 -1.53
CA ARG A 330 5.86 19.36 -1.33
C ARG A 330 6.99 19.24 -2.35
N ARG A 331 7.49 18.03 -2.61
CA ARG A 331 8.57 17.81 -3.58
C ARG A 331 8.16 18.10 -5.02
N THR A 332 6.90 17.84 -5.36
CA THR A 332 6.36 18.12 -6.69
C THR A 332 5.82 19.54 -6.84
N GLY A 333 5.92 20.38 -5.80
CA GLY A 333 5.37 21.73 -5.79
C GLY A 333 3.84 21.78 -5.83
N ARG A 334 3.16 20.66 -5.57
CA ARG A 334 1.71 20.56 -5.60
C ARG A 334 1.12 21.16 -4.32
N ASP A 335 0.33 22.22 -4.47
CA ASP A 335 -0.40 22.80 -3.35
C ASP A 335 -1.65 21.98 -3.01
N LEU A 336 -1.71 21.49 -1.77
CA LEU A 336 -2.80 20.67 -1.27
C LEU A 336 -3.96 21.50 -0.69
N VAL A 337 -3.69 22.75 -0.30
CA VAL A 337 -4.70 23.60 0.35
C VAL A 337 -5.87 23.91 -0.58
N PRO A 338 -5.66 24.32 -1.85
CA PRO A 338 -6.75 24.55 -2.79
C PRO A 338 -7.60 23.30 -3.04
N LEU A 339 -6.96 22.13 -3.14
CA LEU A 339 -7.63 20.85 -3.37
C LEU A 339 -8.48 20.44 -2.15
N ALA A 340 -7.93 20.53 -0.94
CA ALA A 340 -8.67 20.26 0.29
C ALA A 340 -9.82 21.24 0.50
N ARG A 341 -9.62 22.51 0.13
CA ARG A 341 -10.67 23.54 0.17
C ARG A 341 -11.81 23.23 -0.80
N ALA A 342 -11.50 22.86 -2.05
CA ALA A 342 -12.51 22.43 -3.02
C ALA A 342 -13.32 21.22 -2.51
N LEU A 343 -12.66 20.24 -1.89
CA LEU A 343 -13.35 19.11 -1.26
C LEU A 343 -14.25 19.54 -0.09
N LEU A 344 -13.84 20.53 0.71
CA LEU A 344 -14.64 21.06 1.81
C LEU A 344 -15.90 21.76 1.29
N GLU A 345 -15.77 22.70 0.36
CA GLU A 345 -16.90 23.46 -0.17
C GLU A 345 -17.89 22.59 -0.96
N ARG A 346 -17.42 21.51 -1.57
CA ARG A 346 -18.27 20.53 -2.28
C ARG A 346 -18.84 19.44 -1.37
N GLY A 347 -18.64 19.53 -0.05
CA GLY A 347 -19.17 18.55 0.90
C GLY A 347 -18.56 17.14 0.74
N ARG A 348 -17.31 17.07 0.28
CA ARG A 348 -16.55 15.83 0.02
C ARG A 348 -15.48 15.53 1.07
N LEU A 349 -15.26 16.42 2.04
CA LEU A 349 -14.42 16.07 3.21
C LEU A 349 -15.10 14.99 4.05
N VAL A 350 -14.38 13.89 4.29
CA VAL A 350 -14.82 12.90 5.29
C VAL A 350 -14.55 13.46 6.69
N ASP A 351 -15.35 13.06 7.68
CA ASP A 351 -15.09 13.38 9.08
C ASP A 351 -13.78 12.72 9.59
N ALA A 352 -13.27 13.20 10.72
CA ALA A 352 -12.00 12.73 11.28
C ALA A 352 -11.99 11.23 11.58
N GLU A 353 -13.12 10.66 12.00
CA GLU A 353 -13.25 9.24 12.31
C GLU A 353 -13.13 8.38 11.04
N ARG A 354 -13.84 8.76 9.97
CA ARG A 354 -13.75 8.12 8.64
C ARG A 354 -12.41 8.36 7.96
N LEU A 355 -11.78 9.51 8.19
CA LEU A 355 -10.42 9.77 7.73
C LEU A 355 -9.45 8.73 8.32
N ARG A 356 -9.64 8.38 9.61
CA ARG A 356 -8.83 7.41 10.35
C ARG A 356 -9.13 5.96 10.02
N PHE A 357 -10.40 5.57 10.15
CA PHE A 357 -10.83 4.17 10.15
C PHE A 357 -11.69 3.80 8.94
N GLY A 358 -12.11 4.79 8.15
CA GLY A 358 -12.94 4.57 6.98
C GLY A 358 -12.19 3.90 5.85
N PHE A 359 -12.79 2.86 5.29
CA PHE A 359 -12.36 2.27 4.04
C PHE A 359 -13.03 3.03 2.88
N PRO A 360 -12.27 3.54 1.91
CA PRO A 360 -12.85 4.21 0.75
C PRO A 360 -13.67 3.21 -0.07
N ARG A 361 -14.86 3.61 -0.52
CA ARG A 361 -15.79 2.77 -1.29
C ARG A 361 -15.50 2.78 -2.78
N SER A 362 -14.66 3.70 -3.24
CA SER A 362 -14.20 3.74 -4.62
C SER A 362 -12.76 4.25 -4.75
N PRO A 363 -12.11 3.99 -5.91
CA PRO A 363 -10.82 4.60 -6.25
C PRO A 363 -10.81 6.13 -6.17
N THR A 364 -11.86 6.80 -6.66
CA THR A 364 -12.02 8.27 -6.52
C THR A 364 -12.03 8.71 -5.06
N GLU A 365 -12.81 8.03 -4.21
CA GLU A 365 -12.87 8.33 -2.78
C GLU A 365 -11.52 8.09 -2.09
N ARG A 366 -10.78 7.04 -2.50
CA ARG A 366 -9.42 6.78 -2.01
C ARG A 366 -8.50 7.96 -2.32
N THR A 367 -8.55 8.48 -3.55
CA THR A 367 -7.74 9.64 -3.95
C THR A 367 -8.11 10.90 -3.18
N PHE A 368 -9.41 11.18 -3.02
CA PHE A 368 -9.87 12.33 -2.23
C PHE A 368 -9.42 12.20 -0.78
N ARG A 369 -9.59 11.03 -0.16
CA ARG A 369 -9.11 10.75 1.20
C ARG A 369 -7.59 10.96 1.33
N ARG A 370 -6.77 10.52 0.36
CA ARG A 370 -5.31 10.77 0.34
C ARG A 370 -4.99 12.26 0.36
N ILE A 371 -5.66 13.06 -0.47
CA ILE A 371 -5.47 14.52 -0.53
C ILE A 371 -5.84 15.16 0.82
N GLN A 372 -6.96 14.75 1.41
CA GLN A 372 -7.43 15.26 2.70
C GLN A 372 -6.45 14.92 3.82
N LEU A 373 -6.02 13.67 3.90
CA LEU A 373 -5.00 13.21 4.85
C LEU A 373 -3.70 13.99 4.70
N ALA A 374 -3.25 14.20 3.47
CA ALA A 374 -2.04 14.95 3.18
C ALA A 374 -2.14 16.41 3.63
N ALA A 375 -3.24 17.09 3.29
CA ALA A 375 -3.49 18.47 3.70
C ALA A 375 -3.62 18.61 5.21
N PHE A 376 -4.27 17.65 5.87
CA PHE A 376 -4.39 17.61 7.33
C PHE A 376 -3.03 17.41 8.01
N VAL A 377 -2.23 16.45 7.55
CA VAL A 377 -0.87 16.23 8.07
C VAL A 377 0.04 17.43 7.84
N ASP A 378 -0.02 18.04 6.66
CA ASP A 378 0.74 19.25 6.34
C ASP A 378 0.36 20.41 7.26
N PHE A 379 -0.94 20.59 7.54
CA PHE A 379 -1.45 21.56 8.51
C PHE A 379 -0.89 21.30 9.92
N LEU A 380 -1.01 20.07 10.43
CA LEU A 380 -0.53 19.72 11.77
C LEU A 380 0.97 19.97 11.90
N TRP A 381 1.76 19.56 10.90
CA TRP A 381 3.20 19.81 10.88
C TRP A 381 3.49 21.32 10.89
N ARG A 382 2.87 22.12 10.01
CA ARG A 382 3.13 23.57 9.96
C ARG A 382 2.72 24.29 11.25
N ARG A 383 1.58 23.92 11.84
CA ARG A 383 1.02 24.58 13.02
C ARG A 383 1.78 24.25 14.29
N PHE A 384 2.15 22.97 14.49
CA PHE A 384 2.70 22.51 15.77
C PHE A 384 4.20 22.21 15.70
N GLY A 385 4.78 22.17 14.50
CA GLY A 385 6.16 21.74 14.29
C GLY A 385 6.30 20.22 14.20
N LEU A 386 7.43 19.78 13.65
CA LEU A 386 7.67 18.37 13.35
C LEU A 386 7.69 17.49 14.61
N GLU A 387 8.37 17.93 15.67
CA GLU A 387 8.53 17.14 16.89
C GLU A 387 7.19 16.87 17.57
N ARG A 388 6.30 17.86 17.62
CA ARG A 388 4.95 17.73 18.15
C ARG A 388 4.05 16.87 17.27
N TYR A 389 4.16 17.00 15.95
CA TYR A 389 3.49 16.09 15.02
C TYR A 389 3.97 14.65 15.19
N ARG A 390 5.28 14.43 15.35
CA ARG A 390 5.86 13.08 15.59
C ARG A 390 5.29 12.48 16.87
N ALA A 391 5.19 13.25 17.95
CA ALA A 391 4.54 12.79 19.17
C ALA A 391 3.10 12.32 18.90
N LEU A 392 2.27 13.12 18.20
CA LEU A 392 0.91 12.73 17.79
C LEU A 392 0.90 11.49 16.88
N HIS A 393 1.85 11.39 15.95
CA HIS A 393 1.94 10.30 14.98
C HIS A 393 2.13 8.94 15.64
N PHE A 394 2.84 8.90 16.78
CA PHE A 394 3.18 7.69 17.53
C PHE A 394 2.43 7.55 18.86
N ASP A 395 1.63 8.54 19.27
CA ASP A 395 0.81 8.48 20.48
C ASP A 395 -0.21 7.32 20.34
N PRO A 396 -0.41 6.49 21.37
CA PRO A 396 -1.54 5.60 21.44
C PRO A 396 -2.84 6.44 21.46
N LEU A 397 -3.34 6.76 20.26
CA LEU A 397 -4.58 7.52 19.98
C LEU A 397 -5.89 6.88 20.50
N LEU A 398 -5.79 5.98 21.48
CA LEU A 398 -6.87 5.53 22.34
C LEU A 398 -7.01 6.40 23.59
N GLY A 399 -6.05 7.28 23.89
CA GLY A 399 -6.26 8.39 24.80
C GLY A 399 -7.28 9.36 24.21
N ALA A 400 -8.28 9.76 25.00
CA ALA A 400 -9.29 10.76 24.59
C ALA A 400 -8.67 12.14 24.25
N ARG A 401 -7.38 12.35 24.54
CA ARG A 401 -6.66 13.60 24.36
C ARG A 401 -5.20 13.33 24.01
N THR A 402 -4.73 13.94 22.93
CA THR A 402 -3.33 13.91 22.48
C THR A 402 -2.59 15.14 23.03
N PRO A 403 -1.24 15.21 22.95
CA PRO A 403 -0.48 16.42 23.28
C PRO A 403 -0.89 17.66 22.49
N LEU A 404 -1.60 17.51 21.37
CA LEU A 404 -2.07 18.60 20.51
C LEU A 404 -3.56 18.92 20.68
N GLY A 405 -4.28 18.18 21.54
CA GLY A 405 -5.74 18.27 21.69
C GLY A 405 -6.45 16.97 21.36
N THR A 406 -7.78 17.00 21.36
CA THR A 406 -8.58 15.90 20.82
C THR A 406 -8.55 15.91 19.29
N LEU A 407 -8.92 14.80 18.65
CA LEU A 407 -8.92 14.76 17.18
C LEU A 407 -10.05 15.59 16.60
N GLU A 408 -11.17 15.70 17.32
CA GLU A 408 -12.28 16.57 16.99
C GLU A 408 -11.84 18.04 17.02
N GLU A 409 -11.06 18.45 18.03
CA GLU A 409 -10.48 19.79 18.10
C GLU A 409 -9.52 20.05 16.94
N LEU A 410 -8.66 19.08 16.61
CA LEU A 410 -7.70 19.20 15.51
C LEU A 410 -8.40 19.26 14.14
N ASP A 411 -9.41 18.44 13.89
CA ASP A 411 -10.20 18.46 12.65
C ASP A 411 -11.03 19.74 12.52
N ALA A 412 -11.65 20.19 13.61
CA ALA A 412 -12.37 21.47 13.64
C ALA A 412 -11.44 22.64 13.31
N SER A 413 -10.27 22.69 13.97
CA SER A 413 -9.26 23.73 13.72
C SER A 413 -8.71 23.69 12.30
N TRP A 414 -8.49 22.50 11.74
CA TRP A 414 -8.07 22.35 10.35
C TRP A 414 -9.13 22.82 9.36
N ARG A 415 -10.40 22.43 9.55
CA ARG A 415 -11.51 22.87 8.69
C ARG A 415 -11.72 24.37 8.77
N GLU A 416 -11.58 24.95 9.95
CA GLU A 416 -11.59 26.40 10.17
C GLU A 416 -10.46 27.06 9.39
N ALA A 417 -9.22 26.57 9.52
CA ALA A 417 -8.08 27.09 8.75
C ALA A 417 -8.30 27.00 7.23
N LEU A 418 -8.95 25.92 6.74
CA LEU A 418 -9.36 25.83 5.33
C LEU A 418 -10.43 26.87 4.96
N ARG A 419 -11.34 27.24 5.88
CA ARG A 419 -12.35 28.30 5.66
C ARG A 419 -11.78 29.69 5.65
N GLU A 420 -10.81 29.96 6.49
CA GLU A 420 -10.15 31.25 6.58
C GLU A 420 -9.14 31.47 5.45
N HIS A 421 -8.67 30.39 4.82
CA HIS A 421 -7.74 30.48 3.71
C HIS A 421 -8.37 31.20 2.52
N LYS A 422 -7.86 32.40 2.23
CA LYS A 422 -8.31 33.23 1.10
C LYS A 422 -7.80 32.64 -0.22
N LEU A 423 -8.60 31.78 -0.82
CA LEU A 423 -8.36 31.26 -2.15
C LEU A 423 -9.04 32.15 -3.19
N GLY A 424 -8.26 32.68 -4.14
CA GLY A 424 -8.84 33.40 -5.28
C GLY A 424 -9.76 32.50 -6.09
N ARG A 425 -10.80 33.07 -6.72
CA ARG A 425 -11.80 32.32 -7.51
C ARG A 425 -11.14 31.41 -8.55
N GLU A 426 -10.14 31.91 -9.27
CA GLU A 426 -9.41 31.15 -10.28
C GLU A 426 -8.73 29.91 -9.70
N ALA A 427 -8.06 30.04 -8.55
CA ALA A 427 -7.39 28.92 -7.89
C ALA A 427 -8.38 27.89 -7.33
N PHE A 428 -9.55 28.34 -6.86
CA PHE A 428 -10.63 27.45 -6.45
C PHE A 428 -11.21 26.67 -7.63
N GLU A 429 -11.53 27.33 -8.74
CA GLU A 429 -12.06 26.68 -9.94
C GLU A 429 -11.02 25.74 -10.56
N ALA A 430 -9.74 26.10 -10.55
CA ALA A 430 -8.65 25.21 -10.98
C ALA A 430 -8.57 23.96 -10.09
N ALA A 431 -8.79 24.08 -8.79
CA ALA A 431 -8.83 22.93 -7.87
C ALA A 431 -10.06 22.04 -8.10
N VAL A 432 -11.24 22.64 -8.26
CA VAL A 432 -12.49 21.94 -8.64
C VAL A 432 -12.30 21.17 -9.93
N HIS A 433 -11.75 21.83 -10.97
CA HIS A 433 -11.46 21.25 -12.27
C HIS A 433 -10.41 20.13 -12.19
N THR A 434 -9.35 20.30 -11.41
CA THR A 434 -8.30 19.28 -11.22
C THR A 434 -8.86 18.01 -10.59
N LEU A 435 -9.80 18.15 -9.65
CA LEU A 435 -10.48 17.04 -8.98
C LEU A 435 -11.69 16.49 -9.75
N GLY A 436 -12.04 17.12 -10.88
CA GLY A 436 -13.23 16.81 -11.67
C GLY A 436 -14.53 17.00 -10.92
N LEU A 437 -14.57 17.82 -9.86
CA LEU A 437 -15.75 18.01 -9.02
C LEU A 437 -16.88 18.71 -9.78
N ASP A 438 -16.55 19.52 -10.80
CA ASP A 438 -17.52 20.11 -11.73
C ASP A 438 -18.24 19.07 -12.59
N VAL A 439 -17.60 17.93 -12.87
CA VAL A 439 -18.19 16.81 -13.63
C VAL A 439 -18.78 15.74 -12.71
N LEU A 440 -18.14 15.46 -11.58
CA LEU A 440 -18.51 14.39 -10.66
C LEU A 440 -19.70 14.77 -9.77
N ASP A 441 -19.90 16.06 -9.47
CA ASP A 441 -20.95 16.53 -8.56
C ASP A 441 -22.16 17.14 -9.26
N PRO A 442 -23.39 16.85 -8.81
CA PRO A 442 -23.73 15.99 -7.68
C PRO A 442 -23.90 14.50 -8.10
N PRO A 443 -23.69 13.52 -7.20
CA PRO A 443 -23.86 12.09 -7.48
C PRO A 443 -25.21 11.72 -8.09
N ARG A 444 -26.28 12.40 -7.65
CA ARG A 444 -27.66 12.15 -8.09
C ARG A 444 -27.92 12.48 -9.56
N ALA A 445 -27.04 13.25 -10.21
CA ALA A 445 -27.16 13.58 -11.63
C ALA A 445 -26.69 12.44 -12.55
N TRP A 446 -26.10 11.38 -12.00
CA TRP A 446 -25.63 10.24 -12.77
C TRP A 446 -26.72 9.19 -12.93
N ARG A 447 -27.01 8.84 -14.19
CA ARG A 447 -27.89 7.72 -14.54
C ARG A 447 -27.07 6.45 -14.71
N GLU A 448 -27.43 5.38 -14.00
CA GLU A 448 -26.82 4.07 -14.19
C GLU A 448 -27.25 3.42 -15.50
N VAL A 449 -26.31 2.78 -16.19
CA VAL A 449 -26.56 1.98 -17.38
C VAL A 449 -26.43 0.50 -17.00
N PRO A 450 -27.49 -0.32 -17.14
CA PRO A 450 -27.45 -1.73 -16.74
C PRO A 450 -26.36 -2.52 -17.48
N LEU A 451 -25.50 -3.21 -16.73
CA LEU A 451 -24.44 -4.08 -17.24
C LEU A 451 -24.97 -5.47 -17.64
N ARG A 452 -25.93 -5.51 -18.56
CA ARG A 452 -26.54 -6.74 -19.10
C ARG A 452 -26.70 -6.63 -20.61
N PHE A 453 -26.73 -7.75 -21.33
CA PHE A 453 -27.03 -7.76 -22.78
C PHE A 453 -28.53 -7.94 -23.03
N GLY A 454 -29.03 -7.40 -24.15
CA GLY A 454 -30.45 -7.51 -24.56
C GLY A 454 -31.27 -6.26 -24.28
N ASP A 455 -32.59 -6.41 -24.13
CA ASP A 455 -33.54 -5.29 -24.12
C ASP A 455 -33.24 -4.23 -23.05
N GLY A 456 -32.97 -3.02 -23.54
CA GLY A 456 -32.58 -1.85 -22.73
C GLY A 456 -31.19 -1.94 -22.09
N GLY A 457 -30.41 -2.99 -22.38
CA GLY A 457 -29.05 -3.20 -21.92
C GLY A 457 -28.01 -2.77 -22.95
N LEU A 458 -26.84 -3.39 -22.90
CA LEU A 458 -25.73 -3.13 -23.78
C LEU A 458 -25.72 -4.09 -24.98
N LEU A 459 -25.08 -3.70 -26.08
CA LEU A 459 -24.91 -4.52 -27.27
C LEU A 459 -23.42 -4.85 -27.45
N ALA A 460 -23.06 -6.13 -27.39
CA ALA A 460 -21.71 -6.57 -27.69
C ALA A 460 -21.48 -6.66 -29.22
N ARG A 461 -20.34 -6.17 -29.70
CA ARG A 461 -19.90 -6.26 -31.10
C ARG A 461 -18.40 -6.58 -31.18
N GLY A 462 -17.92 -7.00 -32.35
CA GLY A 462 -16.51 -7.23 -32.64
C GLY A 462 -15.99 -8.61 -32.27
N ALA A 463 -14.68 -8.77 -32.36
CA ALA A 463 -14.00 -10.03 -32.10
C ALA A 463 -13.59 -10.09 -30.61
N GLY A 464 -14.32 -10.88 -29.83
CA GLY A 464 -13.98 -11.12 -28.42
C GLY A 464 -15.17 -11.57 -27.58
N ASN A 465 -14.87 -12.16 -26.43
CA ASN A 465 -15.88 -12.81 -25.60
C ASN A 465 -16.29 -11.90 -24.46
N TRP A 466 -17.31 -11.09 -24.71
CA TRP A 466 -18.01 -10.36 -23.65
C TRP A 466 -18.97 -11.29 -22.91
N ARG A 467 -18.90 -11.30 -21.58
CA ARG A 467 -19.79 -12.07 -20.71
C ARG A 467 -20.35 -11.19 -19.61
N ALA A 468 -21.67 -11.20 -19.45
CA ALA A 468 -22.31 -10.59 -18.30
C ALA A 468 -22.22 -11.56 -17.12
N LEU A 469 -21.63 -11.08 -16.04
CA LEU A 469 -21.60 -11.74 -14.73
C LEU A 469 -22.43 -10.87 -13.78
N ARG A 470 -22.94 -11.40 -12.66
CA ARG A 470 -23.83 -10.68 -11.74
C ARG A 470 -23.31 -9.26 -11.41
N GLY A 471 -23.86 -8.24 -12.08
CA GLY A 471 -23.48 -6.82 -11.93
C GLY A 471 -22.17 -6.40 -12.60
N ARG A 472 -21.58 -7.18 -13.51
CA ARG A 472 -20.30 -6.88 -14.16
C ARG A 472 -20.26 -7.36 -15.62
N LEU A 473 -19.47 -6.70 -16.45
CA LEU A 473 -19.11 -7.21 -17.77
C LEU A 473 -17.65 -7.63 -17.80
N LEU A 474 -17.38 -8.85 -18.24
CA LEU A 474 -16.04 -9.38 -18.42
C LEU A 474 -15.75 -9.49 -19.92
N TYR A 475 -14.69 -8.84 -20.36
CA TYR A 475 -14.09 -9.03 -21.66
C TYR A 475 -12.89 -9.98 -21.56
N ARG A 476 -12.81 -10.94 -22.48
CA ARG A 476 -11.60 -11.74 -22.72
C ARG A 476 -11.34 -11.84 -24.22
N ALA A 477 -10.12 -11.51 -24.64
CA ALA A 477 -9.69 -11.78 -25.99
C ALA A 477 -9.42 -13.29 -26.18
N PRO A 478 -9.82 -13.89 -27.32
CA PRO A 478 -9.27 -15.15 -27.78
C PRO A 478 -7.75 -14.99 -28.02
N VAL A 479 -7.02 -16.09 -28.15
CA VAL A 479 -5.60 -16.06 -28.54
C VAL A 479 -5.45 -15.26 -29.86
N GLY A 480 -4.55 -14.26 -29.86
CA GLY A 480 -4.40 -13.26 -30.93
C GLY A 480 -5.19 -11.98 -30.62
N ALA A 481 -4.50 -10.83 -30.55
CA ALA A 481 -5.08 -9.55 -30.15
C ALA A 481 -6.30 -9.18 -31.01
N LYS A 482 -7.48 -9.23 -30.40
CA LYS A 482 -8.77 -8.92 -31.02
C LYS A 482 -9.41 -7.76 -30.25
N VAL A 483 -10.33 -7.06 -30.91
CA VAL A 483 -10.99 -5.87 -30.37
C VAL A 483 -12.46 -6.19 -30.09
N GLY A 484 -12.88 -5.96 -28.84
CA GLY A 484 -14.27 -6.08 -28.42
C GLY A 484 -14.93 -4.73 -28.18
N TYR A 485 -16.21 -4.63 -28.53
CA TYR A 485 -17.01 -3.43 -28.34
C TYR A 485 -18.24 -3.72 -27.50
N VAL A 486 -18.60 -2.76 -26.65
CA VAL A 486 -19.90 -2.71 -26.01
C VAL A 486 -20.51 -1.35 -26.30
N VAL A 487 -21.66 -1.35 -26.97
CA VAL A 487 -22.38 -0.14 -27.38
C VAL A 487 -23.61 0.00 -26.51
N ALA A 488 -23.82 1.19 -25.96
CA ALA A 488 -25.08 1.50 -25.31
C ALA A 488 -26.11 1.97 -26.35
N PRO A 489 -27.35 1.47 -26.32
CA PRO A 489 -28.43 1.96 -27.17
C PRO A 489 -28.89 3.37 -26.76
N VAL A 490 -28.51 3.81 -25.56
CA VAL A 490 -28.91 5.09 -24.97
C VAL A 490 -28.17 6.23 -25.66
N GLY A 491 -28.94 7.20 -26.17
CA GLY A 491 -28.40 8.47 -26.67
C GLY A 491 -27.80 9.31 -25.54
N VAL A 492 -26.75 10.06 -25.85
CA VAL A 492 -26.14 11.05 -24.96
C VAL A 492 -26.26 12.44 -25.59
N ALA A 493 -26.45 13.46 -24.73
CA ALA A 493 -26.47 14.86 -25.15
C ALA A 493 -25.12 15.31 -25.71
N SER A 494 -25.11 16.49 -26.35
CA SER A 494 -23.91 17.13 -26.89
C SER A 494 -22.86 17.46 -25.82
N ARG A 495 -23.32 17.72 -24.59
CA ARG A 495 -22.51 17.90 -23.39
C ARG A 495 -22.81 16.76 -22.43
N CYS A 496 -21.88 15.84 -22.27
CA CYS A 496 -22.11 14.64 -21.47
C CYS A 496 -20.82 14.14 -20.80
N ALA A 497 -21.00 13.32 -19.77
CA ALA A 497 -19.92 12.58 -19.14
C ALA A 497 -20.29 11.10 -19.02
N ILE A 498 -19.31 10.24 -19.25
CA ILE A 498 -19.42 8.79 -19.15
C ILE A 498 -18.43 8.35 -18.08
N ALA A 499 -18.94 7.75 -17.01
CA ALA A 499 -18.15 7.19 -15.93
C ALA A 499 -18.19 5.67 -16.00
N VAL A 500 -17.02 5.04 -15.96
CA VAL A 500 -16.86 3.59 -16.01
C VAL A 500 -15.97 3.18 -14.84
N ARG A 501 -16.39 2.18 -14.08
CA ARG A 501 -15.48 1.51 -13.15
C ARG A 501 -14.90 0.29 -13.84
N LEU A 502 -13.59 0.26 -14.01
CA LEU A 502 -12.90 -0.75 -14.79
C LEU A 502 -11.70 -1.33 -14.06
N ARG A 503 -11.41 -2.60 -14.34
CA ARG A 503 -10.19 -3.31 -13.98
C ARG A 503 -9.66 -3.99 -15.22
N PHE A 504 -8.35 -3.93 -15.48
CA PHE A 504 -7.78 -4.49 -16.70
C PHE A 504 -6.43 -5.15 -16.45
N ASP A 505 -6.06 -6.09 -17.31
CA ASP A 505 -4.78 -6.81 -17.24
C ASP A 505 -3.68 -6.04 -18.03
N PRO A 506 -2.39 -6.33 -17.79
CA PRO A 506 -1.30 -5.71 -18.54
C PRO A 506 -1.47 -5.78 -20.07
N GLY A 507 -1.11 -4.70 -20.77
CA GLY A 507 -1.25 -4.62 -22.22
C GLY A 507 -2.70 -4.50 -22.71
N THR A 508 -3.64 -4.20 -21.81
CA THR A 508 -5.03 -3.88 -22.16
C THR A 508 -5.20 -2.37 -22.29
N GLU A 509 -5.85 -1.96 -23.36
CA GLU A 509 -6.34 -0.60 -23.60
C GLU A 509 -7.87 -0.60 -23.56
N VAL A 510 -8.45 0.36 -22.84
CA VAL A 510 -9.89 0.62 -22.79
C VAL A 510 -10.16 2.02 -23.33
N LYS A 511 -10.99 2.10 -24.36
CA LYS A 511 -11.37 3.33 -25.05
C LYS A 511 -12.85 3.61 -24.85
N ILE A 512 -13.15 4.73 -24.19
CA ILE A 512 -14.51 5.26 -24.00
C ILE A 512 -14.75 6.28 -25.10
N SER A 513 -15.72 6.03 -25.95
CA SER A 513 -15.96 6.86 -27.14
C SER A 513 -17.40 7.31 -27.24
N VAL A 514 -17.60 8.51 -27.75
CA VAL A 514 -18.90 9.05 -28.16
C VAL A 514 -18.85 9.31 -29.65
N ARG A 515 -19.79 8.72 -30.38
CA ARG A 515 -19.99 8.94 -31.81
C ARG A 515 -21.23 9.80 -32.01
N GLY A 516 -21.04 10.99 -32.57
CA GLY A 516 -22.12 11.90 -32.91
C GLY A 516 -23.02 11.37 -34.02
N VAL A 517 -24.18 12.01 -34.20
CA VAL A 517 -25.08 11.75 -35.34
C VAL A 517 -24.39 12.05 -36.68
N ASP A 518 -23.46 13.01 -36.68
CA ASP A 518 -22.59 13.38 -37.81
C ASP A 518 -21.46 12.36 -38.09
N GLN A 519 -21.49 11.21 -37.42
CA GLN A 519 -20.50 10.14 -37.44
C GLN A 519 -19.12 10.49 -36.86
N ARG A 520 -18.86 11.74 -36.46
CA ARG A 520 -17.57 12.10 -35.86
C ARG A 520 -17.42 11.43 -34.48
N LYS A 521 -16.24 10.85 -34.22
CA LYS A 521 -15.92 10.16 -32.94
C LYS A 521 -14.95 10.99 -32.09
N GLY A 522 -15.35 11.27 -30.85
CA GLY A 522 -14.44 11.72 -29.77
C GLY A 522 -14.20 10.57 -28.80
N SER A 523 -12.97 10.38 -28.30
CA SER A 523 -12.67 9.27 -27.39
C SER A 523 -11.66 9.63 -26.30
N GLY A 524 -11.92 9.16 -25.08
CA GLY A 524 -10.92 9.01 -24.02
C GLY A 524 -10.38 7.58 -24.02
N VAL A 525 -9.07 7.44 -23.92
CA VAL A 525 -8.34 6.17 -23.94
C VAL A 525 -7.58 6.04 -22.63
N VAL A 526 -7.69 4.90 -21.98
CA VAL A 526 -6.91 4.54 -20.79
C VAL A 526 -6.25 3.19 -21.01
N SER A 527 -5.00 3.07 -20.56
CA SER A 527 -4.21 1.84 -20.63
C SER A 527 -3.20 1.81 -19.48
N THR A 528 -2.41 0.73 -19.39
CA THR A 528 -1.26 0.70 -18.46
C THR A 528 -0.22 1.78 -18.76
N ALA A 529 -0.13 2.25 -20.02
CA ALA A 529 0.80 3.31 -20.42
C ALA A 529 0.29 4.73 -20.07
N GLY A 530 -0.90 4.83 -19.49
CA GLY A 530 -1.51 6.09 -19.07
C GLY A 530 -2.81 6.41 -19.80
N ALA A 531 -3.06 7.70 -20.01
CA ALA A 531 -4.36 8.22 -20.45
C ALA A 531 -4.21 9.17 -21.65
N ALA A 532 -5.14 9.12 -22.60
CA ALA A 532 -5.09 9.95 -23.79
C ALA A 532 -6.49 10.36 -24.27
N ILE A 533 -6.57 11.47 -24.99
CA ILE A 533 -7.78 11.89 -25.71
C ILE A 533 -7.47 11.85 -27.20
N THR A 534 -8.33 11.20 -27.98
CA THR A 534 -8.15 11.00 -29.42
C THR A 534 -9.40 11.38 -30.20
N ALA A 535 -9.21 12.01 -31.35
CA ALA A 535 -10.24 12.10 -32.39
C ALA A 535 -10.13 10.92 -33.37
N GLU A 536 -11.17 10.71 -34.18
CA GLU A 536 -11.20 9.64 -35.19
C GLU A 536 -10.04 9.76 -36.19
N GLY A 537 -9.27 8.67 -36.36
CA GLY A 537 -8.14 8.62 -37.30
C GLY A 537 -6.95 9.54 -36.99
N ALA A 538 -6.95 10.23 -35.84
CA ALA A 538 -5.95 11.23 -35.49
C ALA A 538 -4.94 10.72 -34.46
N ALA A 539 -3.75 11.35 -34.47
CA ALA A 539 -2.84 11.28 -33.33
C ALA A 539 -3.52 11.83 -32.07
N PRO A 540 -3.12 11.41 -30.85
CA PRO A 540 -3.79 11.89 -29.65
C PRO A 540 -3.65 13.39 -29.44
N LEU A 541 -4.79 14.02 -29.19
CA LEU A 541 -4.92 15.46 -28.95
C LEU A 541 -4.33 15.87 -27.60
N ALA A 542 -4.38 14.96 -26.63
CA ALA A 542 -3.76 15.12 -25.32
C ALA A 542 -3.33 13.76 -24.77
N ARG A 543 -2.24 13.72 -24.01
CA ARG A 543 -1.72 12.50 -23.37
C ARG A 543 -1.22 12.79 -21.96
N SER A 544 -1.31 11.78 -21.11
CA SER A 544 -0.70 11.69 -19.79
C SER A 544 0.00 10.35 -19.71
N GLU A 545 1.31 10.38 -19.46
CA GLU A 545 2.14 9.18 -19.33
C GLU A 545 2.09 8.61 -17.90
N ALA A 546 1.19 9.09 -17.05
CA ALA A 546 1.06 8.58 -15.70
C ALA A 546 0.40 7.18 -15.74
N PRO A 547 1.13 6.10 -15.41
CA PRO A 547 0.64 4.73 -15.56
C PRO A 547 -0.54 4.43 -14.63
N LEU A 548 -1.34 3.42 -15.02
CA LEU A 548 -2.54 2.98 -14.29
C LEU A 548 -2.45 1.52 -13.86
N ALA A 549 -2.90 1.27 -12.61
CA ALA A 549 -2.90 0.00 -11.88
C ALA A 549 -3.66 -1.16 -12.55
N PHE A 550 -2.96 -1.99 -13.30
CA PHE A 550 -3.49 -3.26 -13.77
C PHE A 550 -3.87 -4.16 -12.58
N GLY A 551 -4.99 -4.86 -12.72
CA GLY A 551 -5.57 -5.70 -11.67
C GLY A 551 -6.22 -4.93 -10.51
N GLU A 552 -6.11 -3.60 -10.44
CA GLU A 552 -6.89 -2.75 -9.54
C GLU A 552 -8.16 -2.21 -10.23
N GLU A 553 -9.12 -1.78 -9.43
CA GLU A 553 -10.27 -1.03 -9.96
C GLU A 553 -9.90 0.44 -10.09
N HIS A 554 -10.34 1.06 -11.19
CA HIS A 554 -10.23 2.47 -11.49
C HIS A 554 -11.60 3.07 -11.80
N ASP A 555 -11.84 4.28 -11.31
CA ASP A 555 -12.96 5.10 -11.74
C ASP A 555 -12.50 6.00 -12.90
N VAL A 556 -12.95 5.75 -14.12
CA VAL A 556 -12.58 6.52 -15.31
C VAL A 556 -13.77 7.34 -15.78
N VAL A 557 -13.59 8.64 -15.94
CA VAL A 557 -14.64 9.55 -16.42
C VAL A 557 -14.16 10.28 -17.66
N PHE A 558 -14.87 10.10 -18.76
CA PHE A 558 -14.67 10.87 -19.98
C PHE A 558 -15.81 11.87 -20.14
N ALA A 559 -15.48 13.16 -20.06
CA ALA A 559 -16.41 14.27 -20.22
C ALA A 559 -16.18 14.98 -21.56
N LEU A 560 -17.27 15.31 -22.24
CA LEU A 560 -17.30 16.05 -23.50
C LEU A 560 -18.14 17.32 -23.31
N ALA A 561 -17.58 18.45 -23.68
CA ALA A 561 -18.28 19.73 -23.67
C ALA A 561 -17.72 20.64 -24.77
N ASP A 562 -18.61 21.25 -25.56
CA ASP A 562 -18.31 22.30 -26.54
C ASP A 562 -17.22 21.98 -27.58
N GLY A 563 -17.03 20.68 -27.88
CA GLY A 563 -16.00 20.18 -28.80
C GLY A 563 -14.64 19.94 -28.15
N GLY A 564 -14.51 20.23 -26.85
CA GLY A 564 -13.42 19.79 -25.99
C GLY A 564 -13.75 18.50 -25.24
N GLY A 565 -12.75 17.96 -24.57
CA GLY A 565 -12.91 16.75 -23.77
C GLY A 565 -11.92 16.67 -22.62
N ARG A 566 -12.33 15.98 -21.56
CA ARG A 566 -11.60 15.85 -20.30
C ARG A 566 -11.64 14.40 -19.87
N LEU A 567 -10.49 13.87 -19.46
CA LEU A 567 -10.37 12.50 -18.98
C LEU A 567 -9.86 12.51 -17.55
N TYR A 568 -10.71 12.03 -16.65
CA TYR A 568 -10.42 11.87 -15.24
C TYR A 568 -10.20 10.40 -14.92
N VAL A 569 -9.21 10.11 -14.09
CA VAL A 569 -8.99 8.78 -13.52
C VAL A 569 -8.83 8.91 -12.02
N ASP A 570 -9.64 8.17 -11.28
CA ASP A 570 -9.69 8.13 -9.82
C ASP A 570 -9.84 9.52 -9.19
N GLY A 571 -10.70 10.36 -9.81
CA GLY A 571 -10.97 11.72 -9.33
C GLY A 571 -9.87 12.74 -9.62
N ARG A 572 -8.95 12.46 -10.54
CA ARG A 572 -7.91 13.42 -10.98
C ARG A 572 -7.94 13.60 -12.47
N LEU A 573 -7.86 14.86 -12.91
CA LEU A 573 -7.67 15.19 -14.31
C LEU A 573 -6.36 14.59 -14.81
N ARG A 574 -6.41 13.79 -15.88
CA ARG A 574 -5.23 13.22 -16.52
C ARG A 574 -4.86 13.99 -17.77
N CYS A 575 -5.83 14.28 -18.62
CA CYS A 575 -5.61 15.06 -19.83
C CYS A 575 -6.89 15.78 -20.27
N GLU A 576 -6.71 16.86 -21.03
CA GLU A 576 -7.76 17.75 -21.50
C GLU A 576 -7.41 18.27 -22.89
N THR A 577 -8.42 18.46 -23.74
CA THR A 577 -8.34 19.22 -24.98
C THR A 577 -9.51 20.20 -25.06
N ARG A 578 -9.28 21.38 -25.63
CA ARG A 578 -10.31 22.42 -25.82
C ARG A 578 -11.09 22.28 -27.12
N SER A 579 -10.59 21.50 -28.07
CA SER A 579 -11.20 21.37 -29.40
C SER A 579 -10.83 20.03 -30.05
N GLY A 580 -11.41 19.77 -31.23
CA GLY A 580 -11.09 18.59 -32.05
C GLY A 580 -11.95 17.36 -31.78
N LEU A 581 -12.93 17.43 -30.87
CA LEU A 581 -13.88 16.35 -30.62
C LEU A 581 -15.24 16.62 -31.25
N THR A 582 -16.05 15.57 -31.34
CA THR A 582 -17.41 15.60 -31.89
C THR A 582 -18.28 16.65 -31.20
N ARG A 583 -19.18 17.26 -31.98
CA ARG A 583 -20.21 18.19 -31.48
C ARG A 583 -21.58 17.59 -31.75
N GLY A 584 -22.47 17.67 -30.76
CA GLY A 584 -23.86 17.20 -30.93
C GLY A 584 -24.14 15.88 -30.21
N PRO A 585 -25.43 15.50 -30.12
CA PRO A 585 -25.85 14.27 -29.46
C PRO A 585 -25.31 13.04 -30.20
N GLY A 586 -25.21 11.93 -29.50
CA GLY A 586 -24.59 10.73 -30.04
C GLY A 586 -24.90 9.45 -29.29
N ARG A 587 -24.20 8.38 -29.64
CA ARG A 587 -24.17 7.12 -28.88
C ARG A 587 -22.76 6.89 -28.37
N PHE A 588 -22.66 6.24 -27.22
CA PHE A 588 -21.35 5.89 -26.69
C PHE A 588 -21.04 4.41 -26.80
N ALA A 589 -19.75 4.11 -26.92
CA ALA A 589 -19.22 2.77 -27.01
C ALA A 589 -17.95 2.64 -26.17
N ILE A 590 -17.79 1.48 -25.55
CA ILE A 590 -16.57 1.08 -24.86
C ILE A 590 -15.88 0.02 -25.71
N GLU A 591 -14.66 0.31 -26.09
CA GLU A 591 -13.80 -0.52 -26.91
C GLU A 591 -12.66 -1.05 -26.04
N VAL A 592 -12.39 -2.35 -26.11
CA VAL A 592 -11.31 -2.99 -25.36
C VAL A 592 -10.41 -3.73 -26.33
N THR A 593 -9.12 -3.43 -26.24
CA THR A 593 -8.05 -4.07 -27.00
C THR A 593 -7.07 -4.68 -26.00
N GLY A 594 -6.74 -5.97 -26.14
CA GLY A 594 -5.78 -6.65 -25.27
C GLY A 594 -6.39 -7.84 -24.52
N PRO A 595 -5.71 -8.42 -23.53
CA PRO A 595 -6.07 -9.73 -23.00
C PRO A 595 -7.39 -9.74 -22.22
N ARG A 596 -7.63 -8.76 -21.34
CA ARG A 596 -8.77 -8.80 -20.41
C ARG A 596 -9.09 -7.44 -19.81
N ALA A 597 -10.39 -7.12 -19.77
CA ALA A 597 -10.96 -6.03 -18.97
C ALA A 597 -12.23 -6.48 -18.25
N GLU A 598 -12.54 -5.85 -17.14
CA GLU A 598 -13.75 -6.03 -16.35
C GLU A 598 -14.36 -4.67 -16.05
N LEU A 599 -15.65 -4.52 -16.33
CA LEU A 599 -16.43 -3.33 -16.02
C LEU A 599 -17.39 -3.67 -14.89
N SER A 600 -17.33 -2.93 -13.79
CA SER A 600 -18.19 -3.13 -12.60
C SER A 600 -19.22 -2.02 -12.41
N SER A 601 -19.10 -0.90 -13.11
CA SER A 601 -20.11 0.16 -13.13
C SER A 601 -20.04 0.94 -14.46
N LEU A 602 -21.19 1.40 -14.94
CA LEU A 602 -21.30 2.31 -16.08
C LEU A 602 -22.40 3.33 -15.80
N ARG A 603 -22.04 4.60 -15.88
CA ARG A 603 -22.95 5.72 -15.60
C ARG A 603 -22.78 6.81 -16.64
N VAL A 604 -23.87 7.49 -16.94
CA VAL A 604 -23.88 8.63 -17.85
C VAL A 604 -24.53 9.84 -17.20
N ARG A 605 -24.07 11.02 -17.57
CA ARG A 605 -24.60 12.28 -17.09
C ARG A 605 -24.65 13.29 -18.23
N GLU A 606 -25.69 14.10 -18.29
CA GLU A 606 -25.74 15.30 -19.12
C GLU A 606 -25.11 16.45 -18.34
N LEU A 607 -24.28 17.24 -19.02
CA LEU A 607 -23.58 18.37 -18.40
C LEU A 607 -24.33 19.66 -18.71
N GLU A 608 -24.47 20.50 -17.69
CA GLU A 608 -25.07 21.82 -17.83
C GLU A 608 -24.19 22.73 -18.72
N PRO A 609 -24.81 23.75 -19.39
CA PRO A 609 -24.12 24.75 -20.22
C PRO A 609 -23.00 25.54 -19.54
#